data_AF-A0A1H2HEA7-F1
#
_entry.id   AF-A0A1H2HEA7-F1
#
_cell.length_a   1.000
_cell.length_b   1.000
_cell.length_c   1.000
_cell.angle_alpha   90.00
_cell.angle_beta   90.00
_cell.angle_gamma   90.00
#
_symmetry.space_group_name_H-M   'P 1'
#
loop_
_entity.id
_entity.type
_entity.pdbx_description
1 polymer ?
#
loop_
_entity_poly.entity_id
_entity_poly.type
_entity_poly.pdbx_seq_one_letter_code
_entity_poly.pdbx_strand_id
1 'polypeptide(L)'
;MFEYLKKSLLTGVGLALRSKNEIEDLAKEFAQKSKMSQDEARDFLQECQQKYEEARTGFDKKVEKTIEKIMLKLELPSKSDIKKLNDRIDDLTKKLSDHP
;
A
#
# COMPACT_ATOMS: atom_id res chain seq x y z
N MET A 1 6.07 24.50 17.57
CA MET A 1 7.23 23.59 17.45
C MET A 1 6.81 22.13 17.57
N PHE A 2 6.08 21.74 18.62
CA PHE A 2 5.55 20.38 18.82
C PHE A 2 4.76 19.83 17.61
N GLU A 3 3.80 20.61 17.12
CA GLU A 3 3.01 20.31 15.90
C GLU A 3 3.87 20.01 14.65
N TYR A 4 4.98 20.73 14.48
CA TYR A 4 5.88 20.56 13.33
C TYR A 4 6.75 19.30 13.47
N LEU A 5 7.18 18.98 14.69
CA LEU A 5 7.91 17.74 14.98
C LEU A 5 7.01 16.50 14.82
N LYS A 6 5.76 16.62 15.29
CA LYS A 6 4.70 15.62 15.13
C LYS A 6 4.38 15.37 13.65
N LYS A 7 4.19 16.43 12.86
CA LYS A 7 4.07 16.34 11.40
C LYS A 7 5.31 15.77 10.72
N SER A 8 6.52 16.13 11.16
CA SER A 8 7.78 15.64 10.59
C SER A 8 7.98 14.14 10.82
N LEU A 9 7.68 13.63 12.03
CA LEU A 9 7.68 12.20 12.32
C LEU A 9 6.66 11.47 11.44
N LEU A 10 5.42 11.97 11.38
CA LEU A 10 4.31 11.40 10.60
C LEU A 10 4.52 11.46 9.08
N THR A 11 5.33 12.39 8.59
CA THR A 11 5.60 12.59 7.15
C THR A 11 6.86 11.86 6.68
N GLY A 12 7.67 11.34 7.61
CA GLY A 12 8.97 10.78 7.30
C GLY A 12 8.88 9.34 6.78
N VAL A 13 9.48 9.11 5.61
CA VAL A 13 9.81 7.81 5.00
C VAL A 13 10.28 6.74 6.01
N GLY A 14 10.79 7.13 7.18
CA GLY A 14 11.16 6.24 8.28
C GLY A 14 10.02 5.55 9.05
N LEU A 15 8.77 6.06 9.04
CA LEU A 15 7.63 5.34 9.65
C LEU A 15 7.10 4.23 8.75
N ALA A 16 7.06 4.45 7.43
CA ALA A 16 6.58 3.45 6.48
C ALA A 16 7.47 2.19 6.43
N LEU A 17 8.73 2.30 6.86
CA LEU A 17 9.71 1.21 6.92
C LEU A 17 9.74 0.48 8.29
N ARG A 18 9.02 0.98 9.29
CA ARG A 18 9.01 0.41 10.65
C ARG A 18 7.82 -0.50 10.87
N SER A 19 7.98 -1.43 11.80
CA SER A 19 6.91 -2.31 12.26
C SER A 19 5.86 -1.53 13.07
N LYS A 20 4.62 -2.02 13.09
CA LYS A 20 3.53 -1.44 13.88
C LYS A 20 3.92 -1.25 15.36
N ASN A 21 4.63 -2.22 15.93
CA ASN A 21 5.08 -2.18 17.33
C ASN A 21 6.07 -1.04 17.56
N GLU A 22 7.05 -0.85 16.66
CA GLU A 22 8.03 0.25 16.78
C GLU A 22 7.37 1.63 16.66
N ILE A 23 6.32 1.77 15.87
CA ILE A 23 5.55 3.02 15.76
C ILE A 23 4.78 3.28 17.06
N GLU A 24 4.18 2.24 17.64
CA GLU A 24 3.45 2.32 18.89
C GLU A 24 4.39 2.71 20.05
N ASP A 25 5.58 2.11 20.12
CA ASP A 25 6.59 2.41 21.13
C ASP A 25 7.12 3.85 20.98
N LEU A 26 7.42 4.28 19.75
CA LEU A 26 7.87 5.65 19.49
C LEU A 26 6.81 6.68 19.87
N ALA A 27 5.54 6.39 19.58
CA ALA A 27 4.43 7.27 19.90
C ALA A 27 4.17 7.34 21.42
N LYS A 28 4.31 6.21 22.14
CA LYS A 28 4.25 6.18 23.62
C LYS A 28 5.38 6.96 24.26
N GLU A 29 6.62 6.77 23.80
CA GLU A 29 7.79 7.48 24.29
C GLU A 29 7.66 8.99 24.05
N PHE A 30 7.16 9.37 22.89
CA PHE A 30 6.90 10.76 22.55
C PHE A 30 5.79 11.36 23.44
N ALA A 31 4.67 10.66 23.64
CA ALA A 31 3.61 11.13 24.52
C ALA A 31 4.09 11.37 25.96
N GLN A 32 4.92 10.47 26.49
CA GLN A 32 5.54 10.62 27.82
C GLN A 32 6.49 11.81 27.88
N LYS A 33 7.42 11.94 26.92
CA LYS A 33 8.40 13.04 26.89
C LYS A 33 7.75 14.41 26.73
N SER A 34 6.59 14.44 26.07
CA SER A 34 5.85 15.66 25.78
C SER A 34 4.93 16.11 26.91
N LYS A 35 4.83 15.33 27.99
CA LYS A 35 3.87 15.53 29.08
C LYS A 35 2.43 15.69 28.58
N MET A 36 2.07 14.93 27.55
CA MET A 36 0.70 14.93 27.03
C MET A 36 -0.26 14.43 28.09
N SER A 37 -1.47 14.98 28.13
CA SER A 37 -2.56 14.39 28.89
C SER A 37 -2.92 13.00 28.34
N GLN A 38 -3.63 12.19 29.13
CA GLN A 38 -4.07 10.86 28.72
C GLN A 38 -4.90 10.89 27.41
N ASP A 39 -5.77 11.89 27.28
CA ASP A 39 -6.62 12.06 26.10
C ASP A 39 -5.79 12.44 24.86
N GLU A 40 -4.88 13.41 24.99
CA GLU A 40 -3.98 13.81 23.89
C GLU A 40 -3.05 12.68 23.43
N ALA A 41 -2.56 11.86 24.38
CA ALA A 41 -1.73 10.71 24.07
C ALA A 41 -2.51 9.63 23.30
N ARG A 42 -3.76 9.38 23.69
CA ARG A 42 -4.64 8.42 22.99
C ARG A 42 -4.94 8.88 21.58
N ASP A 43 -5.32 10.13 21.41
CA ASP A 43 -5.65 10.70 20.09
C ASP A 43 -4.42 10.72 19.18
N PHE A 44 -3.24 11.00 19.74
CA PHE A 44 -1.98 10.93 19.00
C PHE A 44 -1.64 9.51 18.50
N LEU A 45 -1.78 8.51 19.37
CA LEU A 45 -1.55 7.11 18.98
C LEU A 45 -2.50 6.67 17.86
N GLN A 46 -3.77 7.06 17.96
CA GLN A 46 -4.76 6.76 16.92
C GLN A 46 -4.39 7.43 15.59
N GLU A 47 -3.94 8.68 15.61
CA GLU A 47 -3.47 9.40 14.42
C GLU A 47 -2.25 8.72 13.78
N CYS A 48 -1.26 8.31 14.59
CA CYS A 48 -0.10 7.54 14.13
C CYS A 48 -0.51 6.23 13.46
N GLN A 49 -1.44 5.49 14.06
CA GLN A 49 -1.91 4.22 13.53
C GLN A 49 -2.65 4.41 12.20
N GLN A 50 -3.52 5.42 12.10
CA GLN A 50 -4.21 5.75 10.85
C GLN A 50 -3.21 6.13 9.74
N LYS A 51 -2.24 6.99 10.06
CA LYS A 51 -1.22 7.42 9.10
C LYS A 51 -0.34 6.26 8.62
N TYR A 52 -0.05 5.30 9.49
CA TYR A 52 0.65 4.08 9.12
C TYR A 52 -0.14 3.24 8.10
N GLU A 53 -1.42 2.99 8.35
CA GLU A 53 -2.27 2.21 7.44
C GLU A 53 -2.43 2.90 6.07
N GLU A 54 -2.58 4.23 6.07
CA GLU A 54 -2.61 5.04 4.83
C GLU A 54 -1.28 4.90 4.05
N ALA A 55 -0.14 5.02 4.74
CA ALA A 55 1.18 4.91 4.13
C ALA A 55 1.43 3.50 3.57
N ARG A 56 1.04 2.45 4.32
CA ARG A 56 1.17 1.06 3.91
C ARG A 56 0.34 0.75 2.67
N THR A 57 -0.93 1.16 2.66
CA THR A 57 -1.81 0.99 1.49
C THR A 57 -1.28 1.73 0.26
N GLY A 58 -0.74 2.94 0.46
CA GLY A 58 -0.11 3.71 -0.61
C GLY A 58 1.16 3.06 -1.16
N PHE A 59 1.96 2.45 -0.27
CA PHE A 59 3.15 1.69 -0.64
C PHE A 59 2.80 0.43 -1.44
N ASP A 60 1.85 -0.37 -0.97
CA ASP A 60 1.39 -1.60 -1.65
C ASP A 60 0.94 -1.29 -3.09
N LYS A 61 0.11 -0.26 -3.27
CA LYS A 61 -0.31 0.20 -4.60
C LYS A 61 0.85 0.66 -5.49
N LYS A 62 1.89 1.25 -4.90
CA LYS A 62 3.08 1.70 -5.65
C LYS A 62 3.93 0.51 -6.07
N VAL A 63 4.05 -0.51 -5.22
CA VAL A 63 4.71 -1.77 -5.54
C VAL A 63 3.97 -2.51 -6.65
N GLU A 64 2.65 -2.68 -6.54
CA GLU A 64 1.82 -3.28 -7.59
C GLU A 64 2.02 -2.60 -8.94
N LYS A 65 1.87 -1.26 -9.00
CA LYS A 65 2.11 -0.49 -10.23
C LYS A 65 3.53 -0.62 -10.77
N THR A 66 4.52 -0.80 -9.89
CA THR A 66 5.91 -0.98 -10.31
C THR A 66 6.09 -2.35 -10.95
N ILE A 67 5.51 -3.39 -10.36
CA ILE A 67 5.52 -4.74 -10.91
C ILE A 67 4.79 -4.78 -12.26
N GLU A 68 3.59 -4.19 -12.36
CA GLU A 68 2.85 -4.09 -13.63
C GLU A 68 3.69 -3.43 -14.73
N LYS A 69 4.35 -2.31 -14.42
CA LYS A 69 5.24 -1.63 -15.38
C LYS A 69 6.43 -2.48 -15.80
N ILE A 70 7.00 -3.26 -14.88
CA ILE A 70 8.11 -4.16 -15.21
C ILE A 70 7.62 -5.29 -16.12
N MET A 71 6.46 -5.90 -15.82
CA MET A 71 5.88 -6.93 -16.66
C MET A 71 5.62 -6.43 -18.09
N LEU A 72 5.07 -5.22 -18.23
CA LEU A 72 4.87 -4.59 -19.54
C LEU A 72 6.18 -4.36 -20.29
N LYS A 73 7.25 -3.92 -19.59
CA LYS A 73 8.57 -3.72 -20.21
C LYS A 73 9.25 -5.01 -20.65
N LEU A 74 8.97 -6.11 -19.96
CA LEU A 74 9.48 -7.44 -20.29
C LEU A 74 8.58 -8.19 -21.28
N GLU A 75 7.56 -7.51 -21.82
CA GLU A 75 6.58 -8.09 -22.75
C GLU A 75 5.90 -9.35 -22.20
N LEU A 76 5.77 -9.45 -20.87
CA LEU A 76 5.15 -10.59 -20.21
C LEU A 76 3.62 -10.45 -20.25
N PRO A 77 2.88 -11.38 -20.89
CA PRO A 77 1.44 -11.33 -20.91
C PRO A 77 0.85 -11.62 -19.53
N SER A 78 -0.21 -10.91 -19.16
CA SER A 78 -0.96 -11.19 -17.94
C SER A 78 -1.82 -12.46 -18.11
N LYS A 79 -2.27 -13.03 -16.99
CA LYS A 79 -3.25 -14.12 -17.01
C LYS A 79 -4.55 -13.73 -17.75
N SER A 80 -4.95 -12.46 -17.67
CA SER A 80 -6.10 -11.93 -18.40
C SER A 80 -5.87 -11.94 -19.91
N ASP A 81 -4.66 -11.59 -20.37
CA ASP A 81 -4.33 -11.58 -21.79
C ASP A 81 -4.37 -12.99 -22.37
N ILE A 82 -3.82 -13.98 -21.63
CA ILE A 82 -3.90 -15.39 -22.00
C ILE A 82 -5.36 -15.87 -22.04
N LYS A 83 -6.17 -15.50 -21.04
CA LYS A 83 -7.60 -15.88 -21.04
C LYS A 83 -8.33 -15.30 -22.26
N LYS A 84 -8.12 -14.02 -22.58
CA LYS A 84 -8.72 -13.39 -23.76
C LYS A 84 -8.28 -14.08 -25.05
N LEU A 85 -7.03 -14.55 -25.12
CA LEU A 85 -6.54 -15.29 -26.28
C LEU A 85 -7.25 -16.65 -26.39
N ASN A 86 -7.38 -17.40 -25.28
CA ASN A 86 -8.11 -18.67 -25.26
C ASN A 86 -9.59 -18.49 -25.62
N ASP A 87 -10.28 -17.48 -25.04
CA ASP A 87 -11.68 -17.21 -25.36
C ASP A 87 -11.86 -16.91 -26.87
N ARG A 88 -10.90 -16.21 -27.50
CA ARG A 88 -10.89 -15.97 -28.96
C ARG A 88 -10.62 -17.25 -29.76
N ILE A 89 -9.71 -18.10 -29.30
CA ILE A 89 -9.42 -19.39 -29.94
C ILE A 89 -10.67 -20.28 -29.90
N ASP A 90 -11.38 -20.32 -28.77
CA ASP A 90 -12.60 -21.10 -28.61
C ASP A 90 -13.71 -20.60 -29.55
N ASP A 91 -13.90 -19.28 -29.66
CA ASP A 91 -14.88 -18.68 -30.57
C ASP A 91 -14.56 -18.96 -32.05
N LEU A 92 -13.28 -18.86 -32.43
CA LEU A 92 -12.83 -19.21 -33.77
C LEU A 92 -13.02 -20.71 -34.07
N THR A 93 -12.70 -21.56 -33.09
CA THR A 93 -12.87 -23.02 -33.22
C THR A 93 -14.34 -23.36 -33.45
N LYS A 94 -15.26 -22.76 -32.67
CA LYS A 94 -16.70 -22.94 -32.86
C LYS A 94 -17.16 -22.54 -34.25
N LYS A 95 -16.76 -21.35 -34.72
CA LYS A 95 -17.11 -20.85 -36.06
C LYS A 95 -16.61 -21.75 -37.19
N LEU A 96 -15.42 -22.34 -37.04
CA LEU A 96 -14.88 -23.28 -38.01
C LEU A 96 -15.60 -24.64 -37.97
N SER A 97 -16.03 -25.11 -36.80
CA SER A 97 -16.81 -26.34 -36.69
C SER A 97 -18.28 -26.19 -37.14
N ASP A 98 -18.84 -24.98 -37.08
CA ASP A 98 -20.20 -24.68 -37.52
C ASP A 98 -20.32 -24.43 -39.04
N HIS A 99 -19.19 -24.29 -39.74
CA HIS A 99 -19.12 -24.27 -41.21
C HIS A 99 -18.45 -25.55 -41.73
N PRO A 100 -19.22 -26.57 -42.17
CA PRO A 100 -18.68 -27.77 -42.81
C PRO A 100 -18.10 -27.51 -44.21
#